data_AF-A0A520PEV8-F1
#
_entry.id   AF-A0A520PEV8-F1
#
_cell.length_a   1.000
_cell.length_b   1.000
_cell.length_c   1.000
_cell.angle_alpha   90.00
_cell.angle_beta   90.00
_cell.angle_gamma   90.00
#
_symmetry.space_group_name_H-M   'P 1'
#
loop_
_entity.id
_entity.type
_entity.pdbx_description
1 polymer ?
#
loop_
_entity_poly.entity_id
_entity_poly.type
_entity_poly.pdbx_seq_one_letter_code
_entity_poly.pdbx_strand_id
1 'polypeptide(L)'
;MKRNVAFFILAQTFFLGCSNATIPSGILYPAEKSMEVRYLCRLPYANSSAAHQSWSKSTPSWIFLNGTKIIVYFKNDRTFVFPKTSEITLLPGKYRCTF
;
A
#
# COMPACT_ATOMS: atom_id res chain seq x y z
N MET A 1 -20.19 46.73 -40.67
CA MET A 1 -18.90 46.03 -40.83
C MET A 1 -18.46 45.47 -39.48
N LYS A 2 -18.28 44.14 -39.40
CA LYS A 2 -17.47 43.35 -38.42
C LYS A 2 -17.61 43.77 -36.94
N ARG A 3 -18.53 43.21 -36.14
CA ARG A 3 -18.49 41.85 -35.53
C ARG A 3 -17.06 41.34 -35.35
N ASN A 4 -16.57 41.36 -34.10
CA ASN A 4 -15.82 40.29 -33.43
C ASN A 4 -15.27 40.78 -32.08
N VAL A 5 -16.18 41.07 -31.14
CA VAL A 5 -15.88 41.02 -29.70
C VAL A 5 -15.85 39.55 -29.32
N ALA A 6 -14.79 38.86 -29.70
CA ALA A 6 -14.65 37.42 -29.48
C ALA A 6 -13.18 37.00 -29.51
N PHE A 7 -12.32 37.68 -28.74
CA PHE A 7 -10.99 37.15 -28.39
C PHE A 7 -10.61 37.44 -26.94
N PHE A 8 -11.61 37.60 -26.06
CA PHE A 8 -11.45 37.49 -24.61
C PHE A 8 -11.85 36.09 -24.10
N ILE A 9 -11.67 35.07 -24.94
CA ILE A 9 -11.77 33.64 -24.57
C ILE A 9 -10.44 32.97 -24.87
N LEU A 10 -9.35 33.60 -24.43
CA LEU A 10 -8.03 32.97 -24.33
C LEU A 10 -7.56 32.96 -22.87
N ALA A 11 -8.52 32.91 -21.93
CA ALA A 11 -8.28 32.97 -20.49
C ALA A 11 -8.43 31.60 -19.80
N GLN A 12 -8.64 30.49 -20.51
CA GLN A 12 -8.95 29.20 -19.85
C GLN A 12 -8.32 27.96 -20.51
N THR A 13 -7.13 28.09 -21.10
CA THR A 13 -6.45 26.92 -21.65
C THR A 13 -5.05 26.78 -21.06
N PHE A 14 -5.00 25.95 -20.01
CA PHE A 14 -3.92 24.97 -19.78
C PHE A 14 -2.55 25.44 -19.25
N PHE A 15 -2.51 26.22 -18.15
CA PHE A 15 -1.28 26.33 -17.36
C PHE A 15 -1.49 26.26 -15.84
N LEU A 16 -2.32 25.31 -15.40
CA LEU A 16 -2.08 24.63 -14.13
C LEU A 16 -1.44 23.28 -14.46
N GLY A 17 -0.18 23.35 -14.89
CA GLY A 17 0.69 22.18 -14.87
C GLY A 17 0.64 21.62 -13.46
N CYS A 18 0.34 20.32 -13.37
CA CYS A 18 0.41 19.56 -12.13
C CYS A 18 1.64 20.02 -11.36
N SER A 19 1.41 20.69 -10.24
CA SER A 19 2.43 20.83 -9.22
C SER A 19 3.01 19.45 -9.00
N ASN A 20 4.34 19.37 -8.91
CA ASN A 20 5.12 18.18 -8.62
C ASN A 20 4.51 17.37 -7.47
N ALA A 21 3.49 16.58 -7.77
CA ALA A 21 3.02 15.53 -6.93
C ALA A 21 4.10 14.49 -7.10
N THR A 22 5.04 14.50 -6.17
CA THR A 22 5.80 13.32 -5.79
C THR A 22 4.76 12.27 -5.41
N ILE A 23 4.13 11.64 -6.40
CA ILE A 23 3.26 10.51 -6.22
C ILE A 23 4.18 9.47 -5.61
N PRO A 24 4.00 9.08 -4.33
CA PRO A 24 4.82 8.04 -3.78
C PRO A 24 4.51 6.81 -4.63
N SER A 25 5.55 6.21 -5.20
CA SER A 25 5.53 4.94 -5.90
C SER A 25 5.14 3.84 -4.92
N GLY A 26 3.85 3.76 -4.64
CA GLY A 26 3.25 2.79 -3.75
C GLY A 26 1.79 2.74 -4.13
N ILE A 27 1.41 1.68 -4.85
CA ILE A 27 0.03 1.39 -5.26
C ILE A 27 -0.87 1.55 -4.02
N LEU A 28 -1.58 2.67 -3.94
CA LEU A 28 -2.59 2.93 -2.92
C LEU A 28 -3.79 2.08 -3.30
N TYR A 29 -3.84 0.88 -2.73
CA TYR A 29 -4.99 -0.01 -2.83
C TYR A 29 -6.23 0.68 -2.22
N PRO A 30 -7.46 0.25 -2.58
CA PRO A 30 -8.68 0.77 -1.98
C PRO A 30 -8.63 0.71 -0.45
N ALA A 31 -9.30 1.64 0.24
CA ALA A 31 -9.25 1.76 1.70
C ALA A 31 -9.57 0.43 2.43
N GLU A 32 -10.47 -0.39 1.90
CA GLU A 32 -10.78 -1.72 2.44
C GLU A 32 -9.57 -2.66 2.42
N LYS A 33 -8.82 -2.68 1.30
CA LYS A 33 -7.59 -3.47 1.16
C LYS A 33 -6.46 -2.93 2.04
N SER A 34 -6.50 -1.65 2.42
CA SER A 34 -5.56 -1.06 3.37
C SER A 34 -5.68 -1.62 4.76
N MET A 35 -6.92 -1.86 5.19
CA MET A 35 -7.20 -2.45 6.49
C MET A 35 -6.75 -3.90 6.53
N GLU A 36 -6.98 -4.66 5.45
CA GLU A 36 -6.52 -6.04 5.33
C GLU A 36 -4.99 -6.14 5.36
N VAL A 37 -4.27 -5.31 4.60
CA VAL A 37 -2.79 -5.28 4.65
C VAL A 37 -2.30 -4.94 6.07
N ARG A 38 -2.90 -3.94 6.73
CA ARG A 38 -2.56 -3.57 8.11
C ARG A 38 -2.79 -4.70 9.09
N TYR A 39 -3.92 -5.41 8.95
CA TYR A 39 -4.25 -6.56 9.77
C TYR A 39 -3.20 -7.67 9.60
N LEU A 40 -2.88 -8.05 8.35
CA LEU A 40 -1.87 -9.09 8.06
C LEU A 40 -0.47 -8.71 8.58
N CYS A 41 -0.10 -7.42 8.51
CA CYS A 41 1.17 -6.95 9.07
C CYS A 41 1.23 -7.05 10.60
N ARG A 42 0.08 -7.04 11.30
CA ARG A 42 0.02 -7.15 12.77
C ARG A 42 -0.10 -8.60 13.26
N LEU A 43 -0.57 -9.50 12.40
CA LEU A 43 -0.83 -10.90 12.75
C LEU A 43 0.35 -11.63 13.43
N PRO A 44 1.63 -11.42 13.03
CA PRO A 44 2.75 -12.06 13.73
C PRO A 44 2.73 -11.79 15.23
N TYR A 45 2.40 -10.57 15.66
CA TYR A 45 2.42 -10.18 17.07
C TYR A 45 1.25 -10.75 17.88
N ALA A 46 0.20 -11.25 17.23
CA ALA A 46 -0.93 -11.88 17.92
C ALA A 46 -0.60 -13.32 18.38
N ASN A 47 0.50 -13.91 17.89
CA ASN A 47 0.93 -15.24 18.28
C ASN A 47 1.53 -15.23 19.69
N SER A 48 1.12 -16.16 20.57
CA SER A 48 1.66 -16.30 21.93
C SER A 48 3.17 -16.54 21.97
N SER A 49 3.73 -17.15 20.92
CA SER A 49 5.18 -17.39 20.80
C SER A 49 5.95 -16.15 20.34
N ALA A 50 5.27 -15.07 19.96
CA ALA A 50 5.90 -13.89 19.38
C ALA A 50 7.00 -13.33 20.28
N ALA A 51 6.81 -13.28 21.61
CA ALA A 51 7.80 -12.74 22.55
C ALA A 51 9.19 -13.39 22.45
N HIS A 52 9.27 -14.66 22.02
CA HIS A 52 10.52 -15.41 21.90
C HIS A 52 11.13 -15.37 20.49
N GLN A 53 10.45 -14.74 19.53
CA GLN A 53 10.88 -14.69 18.15
C GLN A 53 11.86 -13.55 17.90
N SER A 54 12.85 -13.80 17.05
CA SER A 54 13.86 -12.80 16.68
C SER A 54 13.28 -11.59 15.93
N TRP A 55 12.13 -11.74 15.28
CA TRP A 55 11.42 -10.66 14.58
C TRP A 55 10.51 -9.83 15.49
N SER A 56 10.25 -10.26 16.73
CA SER A 56 9.23 -9.69 17.63
C SER A 56 9.41 -8.22 18.00
N LYS A 57 10.65 -7.75 18.01
CA LYS A 57 11.01 -6.34 18.30
C LYS A 57 11.24 -5.52 17.02
N SER A 58 11.17 -6.13 15.85
CA SER A 58 11.38 -5.46 14.57
C SER A 58 10.04 -5.01 13.98
N THR A 59 10.05 -3.96 13.17
CA THR A 59 8.86 -3.50 12.43
C THR A 59 8.71 -4.30 11.14
N PRO A 60 7.51 -4.80 10.78
CA PRO A 60 7.28 -5.40 9.47
C PRO A 60 7.30 -4.30 8.40
N SER A 61 7.93 -4.60 7.28
CA SER A 61 8.16 -3.68 6.17
C SER A 61 7.31 -4.04 4.96
N TRP A 62 7.18 -5.34 4.68
CA TRP A 62 6.49 -5.85 3.50
C TRP A 62 5.74 -7.14 3.83
N ILE A 63 4.67 -7.39 3.08
CA ILE A 63 4.05 -8.70 2.98
C ILE A 63 4.09 -9.19 1.54
N PHE A 64 4.32 -10.48 1.36
CA PHE A 64 4.28 -11.17 0.09
C PHE A 64 3.21 -12.24 0.15
N LEU A 65 2.22 -12.12 -0.73
CA LEU A 65 1.12 -13.07 -0.84
C LEU A 65 1.36 -13.95 -2.06
N ASN A 66 1.36 -15.25 -1.81
CA ASN A 66 1.22 -16.27 -2.83
C ASN A 66 -0.18 -16.89 -2.72
N GLY A 67 -0.57 -17.76 -3.65
CA GLY A 67 -1.86 -18.45 -3.63
C GLY A 67 -2.12 -19.26 -2.35
N THR A 68 -1.08 -19.73 -1.67
CA THR A 68 -1.21 -20.61 -0.49
C THR A 68 -0.63 -20.06 0.81
N LYS A 69 0.22 -19.03 0.74
CA LYS A 69 0.99 -18.55 1.90
C LYS A 69 1.18 -17.05 1.87
N ILE A 70 1.37 -16.51 3.07
CA ILE A 70 1.65 -15.10 3.31
C ILE A 70 2.95 -15.02 4.09
N ILE A 71 3.86 -14.20 3.60
CA ILE A 71 5.18 -14.00 4.18
C ILE A 71 5.28 -12.54 4.62
N VAL A 72 5.47 -12.31 5.90
CA VAL A 72 5.73 -11.00 6.48
C VAL A 72 7.24 -10.82 6.61
N TYR A 73 7.79 -9.79 5.99
CA TYR A 73 9.19 -9.41 6.10
C TYR A 73 9.35 -8.27 7.10
N PHE A 74 10.36 -8.40 7.95
CA PHE A 74 10.72 -7.42 8.96
C PHE A 74 11.95 -6.62 8.55
N LYS A 75 12.15 -5.46 9.17
CA LYS A 75 13.32 -4.60 8.89
C LYS A 75 14.67 -5.23 9.25
N ASN A 76 14.67 -6.27 10.08
CA ASN A 76 15.88 -7.03 10.45
C ASN A 76 16.09 -8.28 9.56
N ASP A 77 15.53 -8.28 8.36
CA ASP A 77 15.61 -9.37 7.37
C ASP A 77 15.06 -10.72 7.84
N ARG A 78 14.28 -10.72 8.92
CA ARG A 78 13.55 -11.89 9.40
C ARG A 78 12.17 -11.96 8.76
N THR A 79 11.61 -13.16 8.78
CA THR A 79 10.30 -13.43 8.19
C THR A 79 9.39 -14.21 9.11
N PHE A 80 8.09 -13.98 8.99
CA PHE A 80 7.05 -14.82 9.56
C PHE A 80 6.15 -15.34 8.44
N VAL A 81 5.80 -16.63 8.47
CA VAL A 81 5.03 -17.28 7.41
C VAL A 81 3.76 -17.88 8.01
N PHE A 82 2.64 -17.65 7.35
CA PHE A 82 1.36 -18.26 7.71
C PHE A 82 0.55 -18.63 6.45
N PRO A 83 -0.36 -19.61 6.55
CA PRO A 83 -1.17 -20.03 5.41
C PRO A 83 -2.14 -18.92 4.97
N LYS A 84 -2.38 -18.83 3.67
CA LYS A 84 -3.45 -17.98 3.13
C LYS A 84 -4.78 -18.70 3.32
N THR A 85 -5.73 -18.05 4.00
CA THR A 85 -7.10 -18.55 4.16
C THR A 85 -8.02 -17.97 3.09
N SER A 86 -9.20 -18.56 2.91
CA SER A 86 -10.23 -18.09 1.97
C SER A 86 -10.82 -16.71 2.35
N GLU A 87 -10.64 -16.29 3.60
CA GLU A 87 -11.06 -14.98 4.10
C GLU A 87 -10.19 -13.84 3.56
N ILE A 88 -8.98 -14.16 3.08
CA ILE A 88 -8.02 -13.17 2.60
C ILE A 88 -8.31 -12.85 1.13
N THR A 89 -8.83 -11.64 0.93
CA THR A 89 -9.29 -11.13 -0.36
C THR A 89 -8.19 -10.39 -1.14
N LEU A 90 -7.00 -10.25 -0.55
CA LEU A 90 -5.83 -9.75 -1.25
C LEU A 90 -5.37 -10.73 -2.34
N LEU A 91 -5.05 -10.15 -3.49
CA LEU A 91 -4.46 -10.87 -4.61
C LEU A 91 -3.01 -11.26 -4.29
N PRO A 92 -2.46 -12.26 -4.99
CA PRO A 92 -1.02 -12.53 -4.94
C PRO A 92 -0.22 -11.28 -5.34
N GLY A 93 0.83 -10.97 -4.58
CA GLY A 93 1.59 -9.74 -4.81
C GLY A 93 2.42 -9.30 -3.61
N LYS A 94 3.09 -8.16 -3.78
CA LYS A 94 3.92 -7.51 -2.77
C LYS A 94 3.20 -6.26 -2.26
N TYR A 95 3.05 -6.13 -0.95
CA TYR A 95 2.36 -5.01 -0.31
C TYR A 95 3.21 -4.43 0.81
N ARG A 96 3.19 -3.09 0.95
CA ARG A 96 3.94 -2.38 1.99
C ARG A 96 3.12 -2.33 3.28
N CYS A 97 3.76 -2.65 4.41
CA CYS A 97 3.16 -2.40 5.72
C CYS A 97 3.15 -0.89 6.01
N THR A 98 1.97 -0.32 6.22
CA THR A 98 1.76 1.09 6.59
C THR A 98 1.11 1.13 7.98
N PHE A 99 1.76 1.77 8.94
CA PHE A 99 1.29 1.92 10.31
C PHE A 99 0.71 3.30 10.54
#